data_AF-A0A955F3H6-F1
#
_entry.id   AF-A0A955F3H6-F1
#
_cell.length_a   1.000
_cell.length_b   1.000
_cell.length_c   1.000
_cell.angle_alpha   90.00
_cell.angle_beta   90.00
_cell.angle_gamma   90.00
#
_symmetry.space_group_name_H-M   'P 1'
#
loop_
_entity.id
_entity.type
_entity.pdbx_description
1 polymer ?
#
loop_
_entity_poly.entity_id
_entity_poly.type
_entity_poly.pdbx_seq_one_letter_code
_entity_poly.pdbx_strand_id
1 'polypeptide(L)'
;MNSRLDCIVLAAACLAAAVPVTGQTPLMEITAVGSQYFMTADLGDIDGDGVPDLIVSDDAGETYVYSGVDSSVIHVFPSTVIRTSAAAAGDVNGDGTGDVIVGYHTTASAVVHSGADGSQIHALSGTAGSRFGFAVDGAGDVNGDGFSDVIVGSAFDATNVMAHGSRVRVISGLTGGILHEYTASASAGYGRDVGGVGDVNGDGCDEFFFFSEAIPGTLHVHSGMTGANLYMVGNGGDFGVTASRTGDMNDDGVEDLCAYVPGNPFIEVLSGTDGSPIW
;
A
#
# COMPACT_ATOMS: atom_id res chain seq x y z
N MET A 1 -15.13 -27.64 -6.11
CA MET A 1 -16.02 -26.52 -6.46
C MET A 1 -15.48 -25.32 -5.72
N ASN A 2 -14.98 -24.35 -6.48
CA ASN A 2 -14.43 -23.03 -6.13
C ASN A 2 -13.49 -22.94 -4.92
N SER A 3 -12.22 -23.25 -5.13
CA SER A 3 -11.13 -22.55 -4.45
C SER A 3 -10.73 -21.37 -5.34
N ARG A 4 -11.04 -20.13 -4.92
CA ARG A 4 -10.43 -18.92 -5.48
C ARG A 4 -8.92 -19.12 -5.39
N LEU A 5 -8.25 -19.10 -6.55
CA LEU A 5 -6.81 -19.05 -6.63
C LEU A 5 -6.45 -17.58 -6.69
N ASP A 6 -5.84 -17.09 -5.62
CA ASP A 6 -5.33 -15.74 -5.51
C ASP A 6 -4.36 -15.46 -6.67
N CYS A 7 -4.50 -14.28 -7.27
CA CYS A 7 -3.74 -13.85 -8.44
C CYS A 7 -2.23 -13.84 -8.13
N ILE A 8 -1.49 -14.83 -8.63
CA ILE A 8 -0.05 -14.69 -8.84
C ILE A 8 0.13 -13.77 -10.04
N VAL A 9 0.35 -12.48 -9.79
CA VAL A 9 0.76 -11.52 -10.82
C VAL A 9 2.26 -11.64 -11.01
N LEU A 10 2.67 -12.31 -12.09
CA LEU A 10 4.06 -12.30 -12.55
C LEU A 10 4.26 -11.09 -13.47
N ALA A 11 4.65 -9.95 -12.92
CA ALA A 11 5.12 -8.82 -13.72
C ALA A 11 6.51 -9.12 -14.29
N ALA A 12 6.57 -9.79 -15.44
CA ALA A 12 7.84 -10.05 -16.13
C ALA A 12 8.05 -9.02 -17.24
N ALA A 13 8.93 -8.05 -17.02
CA ALA A 13 9.53 -7.27 -18.10
C ALA A 13 11.05 -7.21 -17.92
N CYS A 14 11.74 -8.26 -18.35
CA CYS A 14 13.13 -8.19 -18.75
C CYS A 14 13.20 -8.45 -20.26
N LEU A 15 14.10 -7.76 -20.96
CA LEU A 15 14.37 -7.90 -22.40
C LEU A 15 14.89 -9.29 -22.82
N ALA A 16 14.89 -10.26 -21.91
CA ALA A 16 15.07 -11.68 -22.19
C ALA A 16 13.71 -12.34 -22.02
N ALA A 17 13.19 -12.93 -23.11
CA ALA A 17 11.94 -13.68 -23.17
C ALA A 17 11.64 -14.34 -21.82
N ALA A 18 10.58 -13.89 -21.15
CA ALA A 18 10.11 -14.52 -19.93
C ALA A 18 9.97 -16.01 -20.23
N VAL A 19 10.81 -16.85 -19.62
CA VAL A 19 10.69 -18.30 -19.76
C VAL A 19 9.47 -18.65 -18.91
N PRO A 20 8.35 -19.10 -19.51
CA PRO A 20 7.20 -19.50 -18.71
C PRO A 20 7.65 -20.56 -17.72
N VAL A 21 7.24 -20.44 -16.45
CA VAL A 21 7.46 -21.52 -15.48
C VAL A 21 6.82 -22.77 -16.08
N THR A 22 7.62 -23.80 -16.32
CA THR A 22 7.18 -24.98 -17.07
C THR A 22 6.02 -25.66 -16.32
N GLY A 23 4.84 -25.70 -16.94
CA GLY A 23 3.62 -26.27 -16.34
C GLY A 23 2.66 -25.24 -15.74
N GLN A 24 2.95 -23.94 -15.81
CA GLN A 24 2.00 -22.87 -15.48
C GLN A 24 1.60 -22.12 -16.75
N THR A 25 0.29 -21.95 -16.95
CA THR A 25 -0.26 -20.97 -17.89
C THR A 25 -0.57 -19.70 -17.11
N PRO A 26 0.00 -18.54 -17.47
CA PRO A 26 -0.34 -17.30 -16.79
C PRO A 26 -1.85 -17.05 -16.93
N LEU A 27 -2.48 -16.63 -15.82
CA LEU A 27 -3.89 -16.26 -15.80
C LEU A 27 -4.12 -14.94 -16.55
N MET A 28 -3.11 -14.07 -16.52
CA MET A 28 -3.11 -12.76 -17.16
C MET A 28 -1.70 -12.45 -17.67
N GLU A 29 -1.60 -11.86 -18.86
CA GLU A 29 -0.36 -11.33 -19.40
C GLU A 29 -0.60 -9.88 -19.85
N ILE A 30 0.14 -8.95 -19.27
CA ILE A 30 0.07 -7.53 -19.62
C ILE A 30 1.27 -7.24 -20.51
N THR A 31 1.00 -6.90 -21.77
CA THR A 31 2.05 -6.45 -22.68
C THR A 31 2.26 -4.96 -22.47
N ALA A 32 3.45 -4.62 -21.97
CA ALA A 32 3.77 -3.24 -21.60
C ALA A 32 3.64 -2.24 -22.75
N VAL A 33 3.04 -1.08 -22.47
CA VAL A 33 3.13 0.09 -23.36
C VAL A 33 4.20 1.04 -22.80
N GLY A 34 5.48 0.65 -22.78
CA GLY A 34 6.53 1.51 -22.21
C GLY A 34 7.85 0.81 -21.86
N SER A 35 8.75 1.56 -21.19
CA SER A 35 9.98 1.03 -20.58
C SER A 35 9.71 0.58 -19.14
N GLN A 36 10.16 -0.64 -18.81
CA GLN A 36 10.25 -1.28 -17.47
C GLN A 36 9.19 -0.91 -16.40
N TYR A 37 8.43 -1.91 -15.94
CA TYR A 37 7.51 -1.80 -14.79
C TYR A 37 8.21 -2.04 -13.46
N PHE A 38 7.83 -1.27 -12.42
CA PHE A 38 8.47 -1.34 -11.10
C PHE A 38 7.54 -1.77 -9.97
N MET A 39 6.22 -1.68 -10.16
CA MET A 39 5.25 -1.88 -9.08
C MET A 39 3.96 -2.50 -9.62
N THR A 40 3.40 -3.41 -8.83
CA THR A 40 2.07 -3.97 -9.05
C THR A 40 1.35 -4.07 -7.71
N ALA A 41 0.11 -3.62 -7.64
CA ALA A 41 -0.77 -3.87 -6.50
C ALA A 41 -2.16 -4.28 -6.99
N ASP A 42 -2.86 -5.06 -6.17
CA ASP A 42 -4.28 -5.34 -6.36
C ASP A 42 -5.09 -4.07 -6.03
N LEU A 43 -6.06 -3.72 -6.86
CA LEU A 43 -6.98 -2.61 -6.63
C LEU A 43 -8.35 -3.04 -6.12
N GLY A 44 -8.61 -4.35 -6.05
CA GLY A 44 -9.98 -4.82 -6.01
C GLY A 44 -10.68 -4.55 -7.34
N ASP A 45 -11.99 -4.75 -7.37
CA ASP A 45 -12.82 -4.62 -8.58
C ASP A 45 -13.22 -3.16 -8.81
N ILE A 46 -12.49 -2.45 -9.67
CA ILE A 46 -12.67 -1.01 -9.94
C ILE A 46 -13.76 -0.79 -10.98
N ASP A 47 -13.87 -1.66 -11.99
CA ASP A 47 -14.87 -1.52 -13.05
C ASP A 47 -16.22 -2.23 -12.75
N GLY A 48 -16.31 -2.98 -11.66
CA GLY A 48 -17.52 -3.62 -11.15
C GLY A 48 -17.87 -4.92 -11.87
N ASP A 49 -16.91 -5.56 -12.53
CA ASP A 49 -17.11 -6.81 -13.28
C ASP A 49 -17.01 -8.09 -12.42
N GLY A 50 -16.67 -7.94 -11.14
CA GLY A 50 -16.54 -8.99 -10.15
C GLY A 50 -15.16 -9.64 -10.08
N VAL A 51 -14.18 -9.13 -10.83
CA VAL A 51 -12.79 -9.58 -10.82
C VAL A 51 -11.87 -8.44 -10.35
N PRO A 52 -10.91 -8.71 -9.44
CA PRO A 52 -9.97 -7.68 -9.03
C PRO A 52 -9.08 -7.19 -10.16
N ASP A 53 -8.89 -5.87 -10.22
CA ASP A 53 -8.09 -5.14 -11.19
C ASP A 53 -6.68 -4.87 -10.68
N LEU A 54 -5.79 -4.48 -11.60
CA LEU A 54 -4.38 -4.28 -11.31
C LEU A 54 -3.93 -2.85 -11.55
N ILE A 55 -3.17 -2.29 -10.61
CA ILE A 55 -2.39 -1.06 -10.84
C ILE A 55 -0.94 -1.36 -11.18
N VAL A 56 -0.41 -0.65 -12.18
CA VAL A 56 0.98 -0.80 -12.63
C VAL A 56 1.60 0.57 -12.92
N SER A 57 2.76 0.84 -12.33
CA SER A 57 3.56 2.04 -12.61
C SER A 57 4.80 1.72 -13.44
N ASP A 58 5.07 2.53 -14.47
CA ASP A 58 6.25 2.42 -15.31
C ASP A 58 7.42 3.33 -14.86
N ASP A 59 8.58 3.23 -15.52
CA ASP A 59 9.71 4.12 -15.24
C ASP A 59 9.56 5.55 -15.76
N ALA A 60 8.66 5.77 -16.72
CA ALA A 60 8.40 7.08 -17.31
C ALA A 60 7.55 7.97 -16.37
N GLY A 61 6.86 7.35 -15.41
CA GLY A 61 6.02 8.00 -14.41
C GLY A 61 4.53 7.81 -14.66
N GLU A 62 4.14 7.04 -15.68
CA GLU A 62 2.74 6.74 -15.97
C GLU A 62 2.27 5.60 -15.07
N THR A 63 1.06 5.73 -14.55
CA THR A 63 0.39 4.71 -13.74
C THR A 63 -0.88 4.26 -14.46
N TYR A 64 -1.03 2.95 -14.62
CA TYR A 64 -2.06 2.31 -15.41
C TYR A 64 -2.93 1.45 -14.51
N VAL A 65 -4.23 1.46 -14.76
CA VAL A 65 -5.19 0.50 -14.18
C VAL A 65 -5.62 -0.45 -15.28
N TYR A 66 -5.43 -1.75 -15.06
CA TYR A 66 -5.77 -2.81 -16.00
C TYR A 66 -6.91 -3.66 -15.46
N SER A 67 -7.90 -3.94 -16.31
CA SER A 67 -8.99 -4.86 -15.97
C SER A 67 -8.45 -6.26 -15.73
N GLY A 68 -8.81 -6.87 -14.60
CA GLY A 68 -8.45 -8.24 -14.25
C GLY A 68 -9.05 -9.29 -15.17
N VAL A 69 -10.12 -8.96 -15.90
CA VAL A 69 -10.78 -9.89 -16.85
C VAL A 69 -10.02 -10.05 -18.15
N ASP A 70 -9.55 -8.95 -18.76
CA ASP A 70 -9.03 -8.98 -20.13
C ASP A 70 -7.76 -8.17 -20.38
N SER A 71 -7.14 -7.61 -19.33
CA SER A 71 -5.95 -6.76 -19.42
C SER A 71 -6.16 -5.47 -20.22
N SER A 72 -7.40 -5.04 -20.46
CA SER A 72 -7.67 -3.72 -21.05
C SER A 72 -7.33 -2.62 -20.07
N VAL A 73 -6.92 -1.45 -20.58
CA VAL A 73 -6.64 -0.28 -19.73
C VAL A 73 -7.97 0.37 -19.36
N ILE A 74 -8.25 0.42 -18.06
CA ILE A 74 -9.38 1.14 -17.48
C ILE A 74 -9.01 2.62 -17.32
N HIS A 75 -7.90 2.91 -16.63
CA HIS A 75 -7.42 4.28 -16.37
C HIS A 75 -5.95 4.46 -16.68
N VAL A 76 -5.58 5.70 -17.00
CA VAL A 76 -4.18 6.15 -17.11
C VAL A 76 -4.02 7.44 -16.34
N PHE A 77 -3.06 7.45 -15.41
CA PHE A 77 -2.66 8.61 -14.64
C PHE A 77 -1.28 9.08 -15.13
N PRO A 78 -1.21 10.02 -16.08
CA PRO A 78 0.05 10.43 -16.68
C PRO A 78 0.86 11.29 -15.72
N SER A 79 2.17 11.03 -15.64
CA SER A 79 3.11 11.91 -14.95
C SER A 79 4.49 11.80 -15.59
N THR A 80 5.28 12.86 -15.43
CA THR A 80 6.71 12.84 -15.78
C THR A 80 7.60 12.51 -14.58
N VAL A 81 7.01 12.28 -13.42
CA VAL A 81 7.72 11.92 -12.20
C VAL A 81 8.05 10.44 -12.24
N ILE A 82 9.34 10.13 -12.38
CA ILE A 82 9.83 8.76 -12.35
C ILE A 82 9.61 8.13 -10.96
N ARG A 83 9.36 6.81 -10.93
CA ARG A 83 9.21 6.00 -9.71
C ARG A 83 8.10 6.53 -8.80
N THR A 84 6.86 6.47 -9.30
CA THR A 84 5.68 6.69 -8.47
C THR A 84 5.46 5.52 -7.52
N SER A 85 4.69 5.73 -6.46
CA SER A 85 4.04 4.67 -5.69
C SER A 85 2.55 4.67 -6.01
N ALA A 86 1.87 3.54 -5.96
CA ALA A 86 0.44 3.49 -6.21
C ALA A 86 -0.22 2.32 -5.47
N ALA A 87 -1.47 2.52 -5.04
CA ALA A 87 -2.24 1.55 -4.29
C ALA A 87 -3.75 1.82 -4.41
N ALA A 88 -4.56 0.87 -3.96
CA ALA A 88 -5.98 1.09 -3.73
C ALA A 88 -6.15 2.11 -2.60
N ALA A 89 -7.05 3.07 -2.76
CA ALA A 89 -7.41 4.03 -1.72
C ALA A 89 -8.69 3.60 -0.96
N GLY A 90 -9.39 2.56 -1.42
CA GLY A 90 -10.76 2.27 -1.00
C GLY A 90 -11.75 3.29 -1.57
N ASP A 91 -13.03 3.21 -1.24
CA ASP A 91 -14.03 4.19 -1.67
C ASP A 91 -13.94 5.45 -0.79
N VAL A 92 -13.17 6.45 -1.24
CA VAL A 92 -12.93 7.67 -0.44
C VAL A 92 -14.04 8.69 -0.60
N ASN A 93 -14.87 8.54 -1.64
CA ASN A 93 -15.87 9.54 -2.02
C ASN A 93 -17.33 9.06 -1.86
N GLY A 94 -17.53 7.76 -1.58
CA GLY A 94 -18.81 7.13 -1.30
C GLY A 94 -19.66 6.84 -2.55
N ASP A 95 -19.04 6.70 -3.72
CA ASP A 95 -19.77 6.38 -4.97
C ASP A 95 -19.99 4.87 -5.17
N GLY A 96 -19.40 4.05 -4.31
CA GLY A 96 -19.48 2.59 -4.34
C GLY A 96 -18.42 1.91 -5.20
N THR A 97 -17.51 2.67 -5.81
CA THR A 97 -16.35 2.17 -6.54
C THR A 97 -15.08 2.47 -5.75
N GLY A 98 -14.14 1.52 -5.70
CA GLY A 98 -12.85 1.76 -5.06
C GLY A 98 -12.06 2.84 -5.79
N ASP A 99 -11.34 3.69 -5.06
CA ASP A 99 -10.52 4.76 -5.60
C ASP A 99 -9.03 4.39 -5.61
N VAL A 100 -8.20 5.22 -6.24
CA VAL A 100 -6.77 4.97 -6.45
C VAL A 100 -5.95 6.09 -5.85
N ILE A 101 -4.87 5.78 -5.13
CA ILE A 101 -3.87 6.77 -4.70
C ILE A 101 -2.56 6.59 -5.46
N VAL A 102 -1.99 7.69 -5.96
CA VAL A 102 -0.67 7.73 -6.61
C VAL A 102 0.25 8.71 -5.89
N GLY A 103 1.41 8.23 -5.43
CA GLY A 103 2.45 8.99 -4.76
C GLY A 103 3.57 9.45 -5.71
N TYR A 104 3.96 10.72 -5.56
CA TYR A 104 4.98 11.39 -6.36
C TYR A 104 6.07 11.96 -5.42
N HIS A 105 6.90 11.07 -4.88
CA HIS A 105 7.87 11.41 -3.84
C HIS A 105 8.88 12.50 -4.25
N THR A 106 9.26 12.61 -5.53
CA THR A 106 10.21 13.65 -5.97
C THR A 106 9.63 15.06 -5.87
N THR A 107 8.32 15.21 -6.01
CA THR A 107 7.58 16.48 -5.86
C THR A 107 6.94 16.63 -4.49
N ALA A 108 7.11 15.64 -3.59
CA ALA A 108 6.51 15.59 -2.26
C ALA A 108 4.98 15.73 -2.30
N SER A 109 4.31 14.97 -3.17
CA SER A 109 2.86 15.00 -3.36
C SER A 109 2.26 13.60 -3.51
N ALA A 110 0.97 13.47 -3.23
CA ALA A 110 0.17 12.30 -3.58
C ALA A 110 -1.19 12.78 -4.11
N VAL A 111 -1.82 12.00 -4.97
CA VAL A 111 -3.11 12.34 -5.59
C VAL A 111 -4.05 11.16 -5.45
N VAL A 112 -5.27 11.41 -4.99
CA VAL A 112 -6.35 10.42 -4.96
C VAL A 112 -7.25 10.65 -6.17
N HIS A 113 -7.48 9.59 -6.93
CA HIS A 113 -8.26 9.57 -8.16
C HIS A 113 -9.48 8.67 -8.00
N SER A 114 -10.62 9.09 -8.52
CA SER A 114 -11.83 8.27 -8.54
C SER A 114 -11.60 7.04 -9.40
N GLY A 115 -11.93 5.86 -8.89
CA GLY A 115 -11.93 4.64 -9.71
C GLY A 115 -13.09 4.60 -10.70
N ALA A 116 -14.18 5.32 -10.44
CA ALA A 116 -15.34 5.34 -11.32
C ALA A 116 -15.07 6.08 -12.65
N ASP A 117 -14.30 7.18 -12.62
CA ASP A 117 -14.08 8.03 -13.80
C ASP A 117 -12.64 8.57 -13.99
N GLY A 118 -11.72 8.25 -13.08
CA GLY A 118 -10.33 8.70 -13.11
C GLY A 118 -10.11 10.15 -12.68
N SER A 119 -11.17 10.88 -12.30
CA SER A 119 -11.08 12.27 -11.89
C SER A 119 -10.32 12.44 -10.57
N GLN A 120 -9.66 13.59 -10.38
CA GLN A 120 -8.96 13.87 -9.14
C GLN A 120 -9.95 14.21 -8.01
N ILE A 121 -9.87 13.47 -6.90
CA ILE A 121 -10.62 13.71 -5.68
C ILE A 121 -9.81 14.62 -4.75
N HIS A 122 -8.57 14.23 -4.42
CA HIS A 122 -7.69 14.98 -3.53
C HIS A 122 -6.31 15.21 -4.13
N ALA A 123 -5.75 16.39 -3.87
CA ALA A 123 -4.33 16.69 -4.11
C ALA A 123 -3.64 16.92 -2.75
N LEU A 124 -2.83 15.95 -2.34
CA LEU A 124 -2.18 15.91 -1.04
C LEU A 124 -0.73 16.40 -1.18
N SER A 125 -0.32 17.31 -0.29
CA SER A 125 1.01 17.93 -0.36
C SER A 125 1.80 17.76 0.93
N GLY A 126 3.04 17.32 0.78
CA GLY A 126 4.05 17.33 1.82
C GLY A 126 4.84 18.64 1.84
N THR A 127 5.80 18.71 2.76
CA THR A 127 6.80 19.79 2.73
C THR A 127 7.76 19.55 1.57
N ALA A 128 8.18 20.60 0.87
CA ALA A 128 9.16 20.49 -0.21
C ALA A 128 10.42 19.74 0.27
N GLY A 129 10.82 18.70 -0.47
CA GLY A 129 11.98 17.85 -0.13
C GLY A 129 11.72 16.78 0.93
N SER A 130 10.51 16.68 1.50
CA SER A 130 10.15 15.64 2.49
C SER A 130 10.02 14.24 1.91
N ARG A 131 9.95 14.11 0.58
CA ARG A 131 9.61 12.87 -0.12
C ARG A 131 8.22 12.31 0.21
N PHE A 132 7.27 13.16 0.60
CA PHE A 132 5.87 12.76 0.76
C PHE A 132 5.33 12.08 -0.51
N GLY A 133 4.61 10.96 -0.37
CA GLY A 133 4.24 10.10 -1.49
C GLY A 133 5.32 9.06 -1.82
N PHE A 134 6.24 8.77 -0.89
CA PHE A 134 7.23 7.70 -1.03
C PHE A 134 6.55 6.33 -0.99
N ALA A 135 5.68 6.14 -0.01
CA ALA A 135 4.78 5.01 0.10
C ALA A 135 3.36 5.54 0.27
N VAL A 136 2.38 4.89 -0.34
CA VAL A 136 0.96 5.22 -0.27
C VAL A 136 0.17 3.94 -0.15
N ASP A 137 -0.93 3.98 0.60
CA ASP A 137 -1.89 2.89 0.68
C ASP A 137 -3.26 3.41 1.15
N GLY A 138 -4.29 2.58 0.99
CA GLY A 138 -5.58 2.73 1.66
C GLY A 138 -5.44 2.36 3.14
N ALA A 139 -5.94 3.22 4.02
CA ALA A 139 -5.94 2.97 5.46
C ALA A 139 -7.25 2.29 5.93
N GLY A 140 -8.27 2.23 5.07
CA GLY A 140 -9.64 1.85 5.49
C GLY A 140 -10.36 3.00 6.17
N ASP A 141 -11.53 2.76 6.76
CA ASP A 141 -12.27 3.81 7.51
C ASP A 141 -11.68 3.97 8.92
N VAL A 142 -10.64 4.80 9.05
CA VAL A 142 -9.89 4.89 10.31
C VAL A 142 -10.59 5.75 11.36
N ASN A 143 -11.59 6.54 10.97
CA ASN A 143 -12.26 7.48 11.88
C ASN A 143 -13.76 7.17 12.09
N GLY A 144 -14.29 6.17 11.40
CA GLY A 144 -15.67 5.70 11.51
C GLY A 144 -16.68 6.62 10.83
N ASP A 145 -16.28 7.41 9.84
CA ASP A 145 -17.16 8.33 9.11
C ASP A 145 -17.86 7.67 7.91
N GLY A 146 -17.52 6.41 7.62
CA GLY A 146 -18.10 5.59 6.57
C GLY A 146 -17.41 5.72 5.22
N PHE A 147 -16.30 6.45 5.14
CA PHE A 147 -15.49 6.61 3.92
C PHE A 147 -14.10 6.01 4.14
N SER A 148 -13.51 5.46 3.09
CA SER A 148 -12.13 4.97 3.19
C SER A 148 -11.17 6.15 3.34
N ASP A 149 -10.14 6.00 4.16
CA ASP A 149 -9.07 6.96 4.37
C ASP A 149 -7.77 6.46 3.72
N VAL A 150 -6.77 7.34 3.62
CA VAL A 150 -5.48 7.02 2.98
C VAL A 150 -4.31 7.28 3.92
N ILE A 151 -3.24 6.50 3.77
CA ILE A 151 -1.99 6.66 4.50
C ILE A 151 -0.84 6.98 3.54
N VAL A 152 -0.02 7.96 3.91
CA VAL A 152 1.09 8.43 3.06
C VAL A 152 2.39 8.54 3.87
N GLY A 153 3.40 7.83 3.41
CA GLY A 153 4.76 7.86 3.90
C GLY A 153 5.65 8.92 3.24
N SER A 154 6.53 9.50 4.04
CA SER A 154 7.58 10.44 3.65
C SER A 154 8.94 9.88 4.10
N ALA A 155 9.51 8.90 3.40
CA ALA A 155 10.83 8.37 3.72
C ALA A 155 11.95 9.23 3.13
N PHE A 156 12.91 9.62 3.97
CA PHE A 156 14.16 10.19 3.49
C PHE A 156 15.14 9.09 3.02
N ASP A 157 16.02 9.39 2.08
CA ASP A 157 16.99 8.42 1.57
C ASP A 157 17.97 7.95 2.65
N ALA A 158 18.24 6.65 2.70
CA ALA A 158 19.11 5.99 3.68
C ALA A 158 20.56 6.51 3.70
N THR A 159 20.97 7.28 2.69
CA THR A 159 22.33 7.86 2.61
C THR A 159 22.53 9.10 3.48
N ASN A 160 21.48 9.70 4.05
CA ASN A 160 21.59 10.83 4.97
C ASN A 160 20.45 10.92 6.00
N VAL A 161 20.37 9.91 6.87
CA VAL A 161 19.38 9.76 7.96
C VAL A 161 19.40 10.93 8.97
N MET A 162 20.34 11.87 8.86
CA MET A 162 20.60 12.91 9.87
C MET A 162 19.83 14.22 9.64
N ALA A 163 18.96 14.33 8.63
CA ALA A 163 18.16 15.53 8.37
C ALA A 163 16.65 15.26 8.53
N HIS A 164 16.19 15.46 9.77
CA HIS A 164 14.83 15.80 10.20
C HIS A 164 13.74 15.81 9.11
N GLY A 165 12.77 14.88 9.16
CA GLY A 165 11.55 15.06 8.36
C GLY A 165 10.76 13.83 7.97
N SER A 166 11.23 12.61 8.28
CA SER A 166 10.45 11.41 7.95
C SER A 166 9.12 11.40 8.70
N ARG A 167 8.04 11.20 7.96
CA ARG A 167 6.67 11.30 8.46
C ARG A 167 5.77 10.22 7.87
N VAL A 168 4.73 9.90 8.62
CA VAL A 168 3.56 9.17 8.14
C VAL A 168 2.35 10.04 8.45
N ARG A 169 1.45 10.17 7.47
CA ARG A 169 0.18 10.86 7.65
C ARG A 169 -0.96 9.93 7.28
N VAL A 170 -1.93 9.82 8.16
CA VAL A 170 -3.26 9.27 7.85
C VAL A 170 -4.16 10.45 7.53
N ILE A 171 -4.82 10.39 6.39
CA ILE A 171 -5.54 11.51 5.79
C ILE A 171 -6.95 11.03 5.47
N SER A 172 -7.93 11.80 5.91
CA SER A 172 -9.34 11.53 5.67
C SER A 172 -9.62 11.49 4.18
N GLY A 173 -10.19 10.40 3.70
CA GLY A 173 -10.59 10.29 2.30
C GLY A 173 -11.81 11.14 1.98
N LEU A 174 -12.70 11.37 2.95
CA LEU A 174 -13.83 12.29 2.77
C LEU A 174 -13.38 13.77 2.65
N THR A 175 -12.46 14.21 3.52
CA THR A 175 -12.17 15.65 3.69
C THR A 175 -10.80 16.09 3.18
N GLY A 176 -9.87 15.15 2.96
CA GLY A 176 -8.45 15.44 2.71
C GLY A 176 -7.70 15.98 3.95
N GLY A 177 -8.35 16.01 5.12
CA GLY A 177 -7.78 16.48 6.38
C GLY A 177 -6.86 15.45 7.03
N ILE A 178 -5.82 15.90 7.74
CA ILE A 178 -4.95 14.99 8.49
C ILE A 178 -5.71 14.47 9.71
N LEU A 179 -5.82 13.13 9.81
CA LEU A 179 -6.36 12.43 10.97
C LEU A 179 -5.26 12.14 11.98
N HIS A 180 -4.13 11.58 11.51
CA HIS A 180 -2.95 11.29 12.33
C HIS A 180 -1.67 11.73 11.63
N GLU A 181 -0.69 12.22 12.40
CA GLU A 181 0.66 12.52 11.89
C GLU A 181 1.71 11.98 12.86
N TYR A 182 2.61 11.15 12.35
CA TYR A 182 3.75 10.60 13.07
C TYR A 182 5.03 11.17 12.48
N THR A 183 5.90 11.72 13.33
CA THR A 183 7.21 12.23 12.93
C THR A 183 8.30 11.42 13.60
N ALA A 184 9.21 10.87 12.81
CA ALA A 184 10.31 10.07 13.35
C ALA A 184 11.31 10.94 14.13
N SER A 185 11.86 10.38 15.21
CA SER A 185 13.10 10.90 15.77
C SER A 185 14.26 10.63 14.79
N ALA A 186 15.37 11.38 14.91
CA ALA A 186 16.46 11.40 13.93
C ALA A 186 17.15 10.04 13.65
N SER A 187 16.85 8.99 14.42
CA SER A 187 17.40 7.65 14.28
C SER A 187 16.36 6.56 13.99
N ALA A 188 15.08 6.92 13.88
CA ALA A 188 13.99 5.95 13.81
C ALA A 188 13.44 5.73 12.40
N GLY A 189 13.49 6.73 11.50
CA GLY A 189 13.01 6.68 10.10
C GLY A 189 11.60 6.12 9.88
N TYR A 190 10.65 6.93 9.42
CA TYR A 190 9.28 6.46 9.10
C TYR A 190 8.94 6.63 7.61
N GLY A 191 7.88 5.97 7.17
CA GLY A 191 7.22 6.26 5.89
C GLY A 191 7.85 5.62 4.67
N ARG A 192 8.67 4.58 4.86
CA ARG A 192 9.18 3.74 3.77
C ARG A 192 8.17 2.70 3.32
N ASP A 193 7.34 2.25 4.26
CA ASP A 193 6.23 1.34 4.03
C ASP A 193 5.13 1.63 5.04
N VAL A 194 3.89 1.58 4.55
CA VAL A 194 2.66 1.96 5.23
C VAL A 194 1.52 1.09 4.71
N GLY A 195 0.48 0.88 5.51
CA GLY A 195 -0.74 0.25 5.01
C GLY A 195 -1.85 0.14 6.03
N GLY A 196 -3.05 -0.23 5.59
CA GLY A 196 -4.16 -0.59 6.46
C GLY A 196 -4.03 -2.04 6.98
N VAL A 197 -4.64 -2.36 8.12
CA VAL A 197 -4.78 -3.74 8.65
C VAL A 197 -6.21 -4.11 9.03
N GLY A 198 -7.14 -3.16 8.99
CA GLY A 198 -8.56 -3.40 9.23
C GLY A 198 -8.89 -3.24 10.70
N ASP A 199 -10.16 -3.38 11.07
CA ASP A 199 -10.57 -3.33 12.48
C ASP A 199 -10.09 -4.59 13.23
N VAL A 200 -8.83 -4.58 13.67
CA VAL A 200 -8.19 -5.69 14.37
C VAL A 200 -8.42 -5.65 15.88
N ASN A 201 -8.86 -4.50 16.39
CA ASN A 201 -9.16 -4.33 17.81
C ASN A 201 -10.68 -4.38 18.13
N GLY A 202 -11.54 -4.35 17.11
CA GLY A 202 -12.99 -4.45 17.22
C GLY A 202 -13.67 -3.16 17.69
N ASP A 203 -13.08 -1.99 17.46
CA ASP A 203 -13.66 -0.70 17.85
C ASP A 203 -14.54 -0.06 16.78
N GLY A 204 -14.65 -0.70 15.61
CA GLY A 204 -15.45 -0.26 14.48
C GLY A 204 -14.73 0.72 13.55
N CYS A 205 -13.44 0.98 13.76
CA CYS A 205 -12.57 1.71 12.84
C CYS A 205 -11.43 0.82 12.37
N ASP A 206 -10.97 1.05 11.14
CA ASP A 206 -9.83 0.31 10.62
C ASP A 206 -8.51 0.80 11.23
N GLU A 207 -7.62 -0.14 11.54
CA GLU A 207 -6.25 0.12 11.96
C GLU A 207 -5.31 0.27 10.77
N PHE A 208 -4.12 0.81 11.06
CA PHE A 208 -3.05 0.95 10.09
C PHE A 208 -1.70 0.60 10.70
N PHE A 209 -0.73 0.37 9.82
CA PHE A 209 0.65 0.11 10.17
C PHE A 209 1.62 1.06 9.46
N PHE A 210 2.79 1.21 10.06
CA PHE A 210 3.97 1.74 9.36
C PHE A 210 5.25 1.19 9.97
N PHE A 211 6.33 1.21 9.18
CA PHE A 211 7.63 0.76 9.64
C PHE A 211 8.49 1.89 10.23
N SER A 212 9.19 1.54 11.31
CA SER A 212 10.34 2.25 11.82
C SER A 212 11.63 1.60 11.35
N GLU A 213 12.45 2.38 10.66
CA GLU A 213 13.81 2.06 10.21
C GLU A 213 14.88 2.23 11.30
N ALA A 214 14.49 2.23 12.59
CA ALA A 214 15.48 2.06 13.66
C ALA A 214 16.28 0.76 13.40
N ILE A 215 17.47 0.63 13.95
CA ILE A 215 18.21 -0.64 13.89
C ILE A 215 18.21 -1.22 15.31
N PRO A 216 17.49 -2.32 15.57
CA PRO A 216 16.65 -3.10 14.64
C PRO A 216 15.32 -2.41 14.27
N GLY A 217 14.82 -2.70 13.06
CA GLY A 217 13.59 -2.11 12.52
C GLY A 217 12.35 -2.71 13.16
N THR A 218 11.27 -1.93 13.28
CA THR A 218 10.04 -2.37 13.95
C THR A 218 8.81 -2.01 13.12
N LEU A 219 7.86 -2.94 13.02
CA LEU A 219 6.53 -2.69 12.52
C LEU A 219 5.67 -2.15 13.67
N HIS A 220 4.97 -1.04 13.45
CA HIS A 220 4.07 -0.44 14.42
C HIS A 220 2.64 -0.57 13.89
N VAL A 221 1.74 -1.14 14.68
CA VAL A 221 0.31 -1.18 14.37
C VAL A 221 -0.43 -0.24 15.30
N HIS A 222 -1.26 0.63 14.74
CA HIS A 222 -1.91 1.72 15.42
C HIS A 222 -3.42 1.70 15.21
N SER A 223 -4.15 1.99 16.29
CA SER A 223 -5.60 2.21 16.28
C SER A 223 -5.95 3.35 15.34
N GLY A 224 -6.89 3.10 14.42
CA GLY A 224 -7.45 4.13 13.56
C GLY A 224 -8.13 5.22 14.37
N MET A 225 -9.03 4.82 15.26
CA MET A 225 -9.86 5.73 16.04
C MET A 225 -9.02 6.67 16.94
N THR A 226 -7.97 6.15 17.56
CA THR A 226 -7.23 6.87 18.62
C THR A 226 -5.81 7.29 18.24
N GLY A 227 -5.23 6.69 17.21
CA GLY A 227 -3.82 6.84 16.85
C GLY A 227 -2.85 6.16 17.83
N ALA A 228 -3.34 5.47 18.85
CA ALA A 228 -2.52 4.79 19.84
C ALA A 228 -1.83 3.56 19.24
N ASN A 229 -0.57 3.33 19.60
CA ASN A 229 0.13 2.10 19.22
C ASN A 229 -0.50 0.91 19.97
N LEU A 230 -1.00 -0.08 19.21
CA LEU A 230 -1.57 -1.31 19.74
C LEU A 230 -0.47 -2.31 20.09
N TYR A 231 0.36 -2.66 19.11
CA TYR A 231 1.50 -3.56 19.30
C TYR A 231 2.62 -3.25 18.30
N MET A 232 3.79 -3.79 18.60
CA MET A 232 4.96 -3.68 17.74
C MET A 232 5.53 -5.06 17.48
N VAL A 233 5.89 -5.31 16.23
CA VAL A 233 6.57 -6.55 15.82
C VAL A 233 8.02 -6.22 15.50
N GLY A 234 8.93 -7.01 16.07
CA GLY A 234 10.34 -6.99 15.68
C GLY A 234 11.36 -6.34 16.60
N ASN A 235 11.12 -6.40 17.91
CA ASN A 235 12.02 -5.88 18.94
C ASN A 235 13.34 -6.69 19.07
N GLY A 236 14.24 -6.63 18.07
CA GLY A 236 15.55 -7.29 18.12
C GLY A 236 16.12 -7.85 16.81
N GLY A 237 15.34 -7.94 15.73
CA GLY A 237 15.77 -8.51 14.45
C GLY A 237 15.76 -7.46 13.34
N ASP A 238 16.59 -7.62 12.31
CA ASP A 238 16.43 -6.85 11.08
C ASP A 238 15.05 -7.24 10.50
N PHE A 239 14.02 -6.39 10.60
CA PHE A 239 12.74 -6.58 9.91
C PHE A 239 12.81 -5.99 8.51
N GLY A 240 12.19 -6.68 7.56
CA GLY A 240 12.43 -6.48 6.15
C GLY A 240 11.23 -5.83 5.53
N VAL A 241 11.16 -4.52 5.69
CA VAL A 241 10.67 -3.53 4.73
C VAL A 241 9.21 -3.58 4.28
N THR A 242 8.51 -4.72 4.34
CA THR A 242 7.16 -4.84 3.80
C THR A 242 6.27 -5.72 4.67
N ALA A 243 5.06 -5.23 4.93
CA ALA A 243 3.95 -6.00 5.44
C ALA A 243 2.75 -5.84 4.50
N SER A 244 1.85 -6.81 4.51
CA SER A 244 0.60 -6.74 3.75
C SER A 244 -0.50 -7.51 4.47
N ARG A 245 -1.75 -7.06 4.31
CA ARG A 245 -2.94 -7.77 4.77
C ARG A 245 -3.04 -9.13 4.07
N THR A 246 -3.40 -10.17 4.83
CA THR A 246 -3.66 -11.52 4.28
C THR A 246 -5.11 -11.95 4.41
N GLY A 247 -5.96 -11.13 5.01
CA GLY A 247 -7.27 -11.55 5.51
C GLY A 247 -7.13 -12.40 6.77
N ASP A 248 -8.24 -12.92 7.28
CA ASP A 248 -8.29 -13.82 8.44
C ASP A 248 -7.75 -15.21 8.05
N MET A 249 -6.49 -15.49 8.38
CA MET A 249 -5.78 -16.72 7.99
C MET A 249 -5.92 -17.83 9.03
N ASN A 250 -6.42 -17.51 10.23
CA ASN A 250 -6.54 -18.44 11.35
C ASN A 250 -8.00 -18.70 11.78
N ASP A 251 -8.97 -18.10 11.09
CA ASP A 251 -10.42 -18.13 11.34
C ASP A 251 -10.81 -17.60 12.74
N ASP A 252 -10.10 -16.59 13.28
CA ASP A 252 -10.41 -15.96 14.57
C ASP A 252 -11.36 -14.74 14.46
N GLY A 253 -11.69 -14.34 13.24
CA GLY A 253 -12.55 -13.21 12.92
C GLY A 253 -11.82 -11.87 12.85
N VAL A 254 -10.50 -11.85 12.98
CA VAL A 254 -9.63 -10.69 12.84
C VAL A 254 -8.73 -10.87 11.61
N GLU A 255 -8.50 -9.79 10.86
CA GLU A 255 -7.60 -9.86 9.70
C GLU A 255 -6.14 -9.99 10.15
N ASP A 256 -5.40 -10.88 9.48
CA ASP A 256 -3.99 -11.14 9.75
C ASP A 256 -3.06 -10.36 8.79
N LEU A 257 -1.79 -10.30 9.16
CA LEU A 257 -0.75 -9.67 8.37
C LEU A 257 0.32 -10.70 7.97
N CYS A 258 0.89 -10.53 6.79
CA CYS A 258 2.17 -11.15 6.45
C CYS A 258 3.28 -10.11 6.49
N ALA A 259 4.47 -10.52 6.93
CA ALA A 259 5.65 -9.66 6.95
C ALA A 259 6.91 -10.43 6.56
N TYR A 260 7.82 -9.75 5.87
CA TYR A 260 9.15 -10.31 5.61
C TYR A 260 10.12 -10.02 6.77
N VAL A 261 10.77 -11.06 7.26
CA VAL A 261 11.76 -10.98 8.36
C VAL A 261 13.16 -11.37 7.85
N PRO A 262 14.08 -10.42 7.63
CA PRO A 262 15.45 -10.65 7.24
C PRO A 262 16.15 -11.66 8.15
N GLY A 263 16.79 -12.63 7.51
CA GLY A 263 17.37 -13.79 8.18
C GLY A 263 16.40 -14.97 8.33
N ASN A 264 15.08 -14.75 8.15
CA ASN A 264 14.10 -15.80 7.93
C ASN A 264 13.93 -16.03 6.42
N PRO A 265 14.14 -17.26 5.90
CA PRO A 265 13.88 -17.56 4.49
C PRO A 265 12.37 -17.63 4.15
N PHE A 266 11.49 -17.51 5.14
CA PHE A 266 10.04 -17.55 4.99
C PHE A 266 9.41 -16.18 5.24
N ILE A 267 8.23 -15.98 4.66
CA ILE A 267 7.29 -14.91 5.05
C ILE A 267 6.61 -15.39 6.34
N GLU A 268 6.55 -14.54 7.36
CA GLU A 268 5.83 -14.84 8.60
C GLU A 268 4.40 -14.32 8.50
N VAL A 269 3.42 -15.13 8.93
CA VAL A 269 2.04 -14.68 9.12
C VAL A 269 1.86 -14.34 10.61
N LEU A 270 1.34 -13.17 10.89
CA LEU A 270 1.21 -12.56 12.20
C LEU A 270 -0.27 -12.29 12.49
N SER A 271 -0.70 -12.57 13.72
CA SER A 271 -2.06 -12.25 14.16
C SER A 271 -2.30 -10.75 14.11
N GLY A 272 -3.42 -10.34 13.54
CA GLY A 272 -3.86 -8.93 13.59
C GLY A 272 -4.13 -8.43 15.01
N THR A 273 -4.46 -9.34 15.93
CA THR A 273 -4.82 -8.93 17.30
C THR A 273 -3.60 -8.45 18.10
N ASP A 274 -2.46 -9.12 17.96
CA ASP A 274 -1.30 -8.90 18.84
C ASP A 274 0.07 -9.01 18.17
N GLY A 275 0.11 -9.32 16.86
CA GLY A 275 1.34 -9.51 16.11
C GLY A 275 2.10 -10.80 16.45
N SER A 276 1.47 -11.76 17.13
CA SER A 276 2.09 -13.06 17.40
C SER A 276 2.20 -13.90 16.13
N PRO A 277 3.30 -14.66 15.93
CA PRO A 277 3.44 -15.53 14.76
C PRO A 277 2.42 -16.67 14.76
N ILE A 278 1.76 -16.87 13.63
CA ILE A 278 0.80 -17.94 13.39
C ILE A 278 1.45 -19.08 12.55
N TRP A 279 2.13 -18.72 11.45
CA TRP A 279 2.75 -19.66 10.49
C TRP A 279 4.15 -19.21 10.09
#